data_AF-A0AAW7XCD6-F1
#
_entry.id   AF-A0AAW7XCD6-F1
#
_cell.length_a   1.000
_cell.length_b   1.000
_cell.length_c   1.000
_cell.angle_alpha   90.00
_cell.angle_beta   90.00
_cell.angle_gamma   90.00
#
_symmetry.space_group_name_H-M   'P 1'
#
loop_
_entity.id
_entity.type
_entity.pdbx_description
1 polymer ?
#
loop_
_entity_poly.entity_id
_entity_poly.type
_entity_poly.pdbx_seq_one_letter_code
_entity_poly.pdbx_strand_id
1 'polypeptide(L)' 'DAILDACLKIDLKSRVACETFVKSNVVVVGGEITIPKLQNKKLGTTKPIDEVINVGQVIRDAVRGIGYTNVDDVFHAD' A
#
# COMPACT_ATOMS: atom_id res chain seq x y z
N ASP A 1 -2.28 -8.42 1.17
CA ASP A 1 -1.26 -8.31 2.24
C ASP A 1 0.00 -7.52 1.92
N ALA A 2 0.39 -7.34 0.65
CA ALA A 2 1.64 -6.63 0.33
C ALA A 2 1.83 -5.26 1.01
N ILE A 3 0.75 -4.50 1.24
CA ILE A 3 0.79 -3.21 1.96
C ILE A 3 1.09 -3.40 3.45
N LEU A 4 0.53 -4.44 4.09
CA LEU A 4 0.88 -4.81 5.47
C LEU A 4 2.37 -5.13 5.57
N ASP A 5 2.90 -5.94 4.65
CA ASP A 5 4.31 -6.30 4.63
C ASP A 5 5.22 -5.08 4.45
N ALA A 6 4.84 -4.15 3.57
CA ALA A 6 5.55 -2.90 3.38
C ALA A 6 5.58 -2.05 4.66
N CYS A 7 4.46 -1.97 5.39
CA CYS A 7 4.38 -1.26 6.68
C CYS A 7 5.26 -1.94 7.75
N LEU A 8 5.19 -3.27 7.86
CA LEU A 8 5.94 -4.02 8.87
C LEU A 8 7.46 -3.98 8.64
N LYS A 9 7.92 -3.88 7.38
CA LYS A 9 9.34 -3.64 7.06
C LYS A 9 9.86 -2.31 7.62
N ILE A 10 9.00 -1.29 7.69
CA ILE A 10 9.36 0.01 8.28
C ILE A 10 9.28 -0.07 9.80
N ASP A 11 8.16 -0.55 10.34
CA ASP A 11 7.93 -0.65 11.77
C ASP A 11 7.10 -1.90 12.10
N LEU A 12 7.69 -2.83 12.85
CA LEU A 12 7.02 -4.05 13.32
C LEU A 12 5.83 -3.77 14.26
N LYS A 13 5.72 -2.55 14.80
CA LYS A 13 4.57 -2.11 15.60
C LYS A 13 3.49 -1.42 14.77
N SER A 14 3.58 -1.47 13.44
CA SER A 14 2.55 -0.91 12.57
C SER A 14 1.19 -1.58 12.82
N ARG A 15 0.14 -0.77 12.77
CA ARG A 15 -1.25 -1.22 12.83
C ARG A 15 -1.90 -0.94 11.48
N VAL A 16 -2.39 -1.97 10.82
CA VAL A 16 -2.82 -1.89 9.42
C VAL A 16 -4.18 -2.57 9.31
N ALA A 17 -5.20 -1.76 9.02
CA ALA A 17 -6.50 -2.20 8.54
C ALA A 17 -6.62 -1.72 7.09
N CYS A 18 -6.05 -2.49 6.16
CA CYS A 18 -5.95 -2.12 4.76
C CYS A 18 -6.95 -2.94 3.95
N GLU A 19 -7.97 -2.27 3.42
CA GLU A 19 -9.02 -2.89 2.60
C GLU A 19 -8.75 -2.65 1.13
N THR A 20 -9.03 -3.65 0.28
CA THR A 20 -8.78 -3.59 -1.16
C THR A 20 -10.04 -3.94 -1.93
N PHE A 21 -10.48 -3.03 -2.80
CA PHE A 21 -11.57 -3.27 -3.76
C PHE A 21 -11.02 -3.19 -5.17
N VAL A 22 -11.26 -4.24 -5.97
CA VAL A 22 -10.76 -4.34 -7.34
C VAL A 22 -11.93 -4.49 -8.30
N LYS A 23 -11.93 -3.67 -9.36
CA LYS A 23 -12.88 -3.73 -10.47
C LYS A 23 -12.16 -3.43 -11.79
N SER A 24 -12.87 -3.50 -12.93
CA SER A 24 -12.33 -3.22 -14.27
C SER A 24 -11.37 -2.02 -14.28
N ASN A 25 -10.09 -2.33 -14.53
CA ASN A 25 -8.94 -1.43 -14.58
C ASN A 25 -8.76 -0.47 -13.39
N VAL A 26 -9.26 -0.81 -12.20
CA VAL A 26 -9.11 0.04 -11.01
C VAL A 26 -8.88 -0.81 -9.77
N VAL A 27 -7.86 -0.43 -9.02
CA VAL A 27 -7.67 -0.87 -7.64
C VAL A 27 -7.93 0.33 -6.74
N VAL A 28 -8.83 0.16 -5.77
CA VAL A 28 -9.02 1.11 -4.67
C VAL A 28 -8.49 0.46 -3.41
N VAL A 29 -7.57 1.16 -2.74
CA VAL A 29 -7.09 0.80 -1.41
C VAL A 29 -7.58 1.85 -0.42
N GLY A 30 -8.13 1.39 0.70
CA GLY A 30 -8.63 2.23 1.79
C GLY A 30 -8.42 1.61 3.16
N GLY A 31 -8.99 2.25 4.18
CA GLY A 31 -8.86 1.87 5.58
C GLY A 31 -7.81 2.69 6.34
N GLU A 32 -7.39 2.19 7.50
CA GLU A 32 -6.55 2.92 8.45
C GLU A 32 -5.17 2.28 8.63
N ILE A 33 -4.13 3.08 8.45
CA ILE A 33 -2.74 2.67 8.63
C ILE A 33 -2.07 3.60 9.66
N THR A 34 -1.45 3.00 10.67
CA THR A 34 -0.59 3.71 11.62
C THR A 34 0.79 3.07 11.64
N ILE A 35 1.82 3.86 11.32
CA ILE A 35 3.23 3.48 11.42
C ILE A 35 3.87 4.38 12.51
N PRO A 36 4.07 3.89 13.75
CA PRO A 36 4.54 4.70 14.86
C PRO A 36 5.85 5.46 14.59
N LYS A 37 6.77 4.88 13.82
CA LYS A 37 8.01 5.57 13.39
C LYS A 37 7.81 6.84 12.55
N LEU A 38 6.65 7.03 11.94
CA LEU A 38 6.33 8.24 11.19
C LEU A 38 5.83 9.38 12.09
N GLN A 39 5.56 9.11 13.36
CA GLN A 39 5.04 10.09 14.30
C GLN A 39 6.17 10.83 15.01
N ASN A 40 6.15 12.15 14.95
CA ASN A 40 6.96 13.00 15.81
C ASN A 40 6.15 13.38 17.06
N LYS A 41 6.36 12.63 18.16
CA LYS A 41 5.63 12.86 19.42
C LYS A 41 5.89 14.22 20.06
N LYS A 42 7.03 14.85 19.79
CA LYS A 42 7.35 16.18 20.36
C LYS A 42 6.58 17.29 19.65
N LEU A 43 6.36 17.13 18.34
CA LEU A 43 5.68 18.12 17.51
C LEU A 43 4.20 17.79 17.26
N GLY A 44 3.74 16.59 17.65
CA GLY A 44 2.37 16.14 17.42
C GLY A 44 2.04 15.90 15.94
N THR A 45 3.05 15.70 15.09
CA THR A 45 2.89 15.54 13.64
C THR A 45 3.16 14.10 13.20
N THR A 46 2.58 13.70 12.06
CA THR A 46 2.83 12.40 11.43
C THR A 46 3.23 12.62 9.99
N LYS A 47 4.32 11.98 9.55
CA LYS A 47 4.72 12.03 8.14
C LYS A 47 3.70 11.28 7.28
N PRO A 48 3.36 11.80 6.08
CA PRO A 48 2.57 11.06 5.10
C PRO A 48 3.18 9.69 4.82
N ILE A 49 2.34 8.67 4.65
CA ILE A 49 2.79 7.31 4.33
C ILE A 49 3.53 7.26 2.98
N ASP A 50 3.12 8.10 2.03
CA ASP A 50 3.70 8.15 0.68
C ASP A 50 5.16 8.64 0.67
N GLU A 51 5.64 9.27 1.75
CA GLU A 51 7.07 9.62 1.88
C GLU A 51 7.97 8.40 2.12
N VAL A 52 7.40 7.27 2.56
CA VAL A 52 8.16 6.08 2.94
C VAL A 52 7.73 4.80 2.23
N ILE A 53 6.50 4.74 1.70
CA ILE A 53 5.99 3.62 0.92
C ILE A 53 5.36 4.17 -0.35
N ASN A 54 5.84 3.76 -1.52
CA ASN A 54 5.11 3.97 -2.76
C ASN A 54 3.98 2.93 -2.86
N VAL A 55 2.81 3.26 -2.33
CA VAL A 55 1.65 2.35 -2.27
C VAL A 55 1.22 1.91 -3.67
N GLY A 56 1.22 2.82 -4.65
CA GLY A 56 0.89 2.50 -6.04
C GLY A 56 1.83 1.45 -6.63
N GLN A 57 3.13 1.56 -6.38
CA GLN A 57 4.10 0.57 -6.85
C GLN A 57 3.89 -0.78 -6.16
N VAL A 58 3.67 -0.81 -4.85
CA VAL A 58 3.40 -2.05 -4.10
C VAL A 58 2.17 -2.77 -4.64
N ILE A 59 1.11 -2.03 -4.99
CA ILE A 59 -0.09 -2.59 -5.62
C ILE A 59 0.27 -3.19 -6.98
N ARG A 60 0.94 -2.44 -7.85
CA ARG A 60 1.30 -2.90 -9.20
C ARG A 60 2.22 -4.12 -9.17
N ASP A 61 3.18 -4.14 -8.26
CA ASP A 61 4.09 -5.28 -8.08
C ASP A 61 3.35 -6.53 -7.60
N ALA A 62 2.38 -6.37 -6.68
CA ALA A 62 1.54 -7.48 -6.25
C ALA A 62 0.68 -8.03 -7.42
N VAL A 63 0.06 -7.14 -8.21
CA VAL A 63 -0.73 -7.52 -9.39
C VAL A 63 0.14 -8.22 -10.45
N ARG A 64 1.35 -7.69 -10.71
CA ARG A 64 2.32 -8.28 -11.63
C ARG A 64 2.81 -9.65 -11.17
N GLY A 65 3.06 -9.81 -9.87
CA GLY A 65 3.45 -11.08 -9.27
C GLY A 65 2.40 -12.19 -9.38
N ILE A 66 1.11 -11.82 -9.47
CA ILE A 66 0.03 -12.77 -9.75
C ILE A 66 0.00 -13.16 -11.24
N GLY A 67 0.39 -12.26 -12.14
CA GLY A 67 0.47 -12.52 -13.59
C GLY A 67 -0.44 -11.66 -14.48
N TYR A 68 -1.12 -10.64 -13.94
CA TYR A 68 -1.94 -9.71 -14.72
C TYR A 68 -1.07 -8.69 -15.45
N THR A 69 -0.46 -9.11 -16.56
CA THR A 69 0.55 -8.32 -17.29
C THR A 69 0.27 -8.15 -18.78
N ASN A 70 -0.82 -8.72 -19.30
CA ASN A 70 -1.14 -8.59 -20.71
C ASN A 70 -1.87 -7.26 -20.94
N VAL A 71 -1.32 -6.44 -21.84
CA VAL A 71 -1.83 -5.09 -22.13
C VAL A 71 -3.18 -5.06 -22.84
N ASP A 72 -3.62 -6.21 -23.36
CA ASP A 72 -4.92 -6.41 -23.99
C ASP A 72 -5.99 -6.89 -22.99
N ASP A 73 -5.62 -7.18 -21.74
CA ASP A 73 -6.58 -7.49 -20.68
C ASP A 73 -7.29 -6.22 -20.19
N VAL A 74 -8.54 -6.36 -19.72
CA VAL A 74 -9.28 -5.26 -19.09
C VAL A 74 -8.65 -4.83 -17.75
N PHE A 75 -7.82 -5.68 -17.16
CA PHE A 75 -7.12 -5.41 -15.92
C PHE A 75 -5.68 -5.94 -16.02
N HIS A 76 -4.71 -5.03 -15.92
CA HIS A 76 -3.29 -5.34 -15.87
C HIS A 76 -2.54 -4.38 -14.93
N ALA A 77 -1.32 -4.74 -14.57
CA ALA A 77 -0.49 -4.02 -13.60
C ALA A 77 0.03 -2.65 -14.06
N ASP A 78 -0.07 -2.34 -15.35
CA ASP A 78 0.66 -1.24 -16.01
C ASP A 78 -0.29 -0.25 -16.70
#